data_AF-A0A246GCI6-F1
#
_entry.id   AF-A0A246GCI6-F1
#
_cell.length_a   1.000
_cell.length_b   1.000
_cell.length_c   1.000
_cell.angle_alpha   90.00
_cell.angle_beta   90.00
_cell.angle_gamma   90.00
#
_symmetry.space_group_name_H-M   'P 1'
#
loop_
_entity.id
_entity.type
_entity.pdbx_description
1 polymer ?
#
loop_
_entity_poly.entity_id
_entity_poly.type
_entity_poly.pdbx_seq_one_letter_code
_entity_poly.pdbx_strand_id
1 'polypeptide(L)'
;MTTLLVLTVLVLLSIAIWQMTKIFDLTQVGRKGDDSQIATDNDNKVHGYLMMGFLGFLYIFMIYGLLKWGHLALGTPASEHGPDYDRLMSISLGIIFLVQAITQVLLHYFAFKYRGEAGRKALYYADNDKLEFIWTIIPVITLAGLILYGLYTWTNIMFVDEDEEVLVVELYAKQFSWEARYAGKDNVLGKANVRLIEGVNTLGVDLNDPNAQDDIAVQELHIPKGKKVLFKLRSQDIIHSAYMPHFRAQMNCVPGMVTEFAFTPTMTTDEMRQDPAIVEKVAAINKIRAKKSAELVAQGKTALDPYTFDYLVLCNKICGASHYNMQMKIVVDTPDQFQAWLKDKGTIVKAVKEEQAAKAAEAAGAKKEVDAPKKADTVMVAEVADSTAVKK
;
A
#
# COMPACT_ATOMS: atom_id res chain seq x y z
N MET A 1 -8.59 -9.34 27.12
CA MET A 1 -7.18 -8.89 27.25
C MET A 1 -6.60 -9.27 28.61
N THR A 2 -7.34 -9.09 29.70
CA THR A 2 -6.94 -9.44 31.07
C THR A 2 -6.66 -10.93 31.27
N THR A 3 -7.51 -11.85 30.80
CA THR A 3 -7.27 -13.31 30.97
C THR A 3 -6.03 -13.80 30.23
N LEU A 4 -5.82 -13.36 28.99
CA LEU A 4 -4.62 -13.70 28.21
C LEU A 4 -3.36 -13.18 28.91
N LEU A 5 -3.40 -11.93 29.38
CA LEU A 5 -2.28 -11.31 30.09
C LEU A 5 -1.99 -12.01 31.42
N VAL A 6 -3.01 -12.41 32.18
CA VAL A 6 -2.86 -13.21 33.40
C VAL A 6 -2.26 -14.57 33.10
N LEU A 7 -2.73 -15.28 32.07
CA LEU A 7 -2.14 -16.56 31.66
C LEU A 7 -0.69 -16.41 31.22
N THR A 8 -0.37 -15.40 30.41
CA THR A 8 1.00 -15.11 29.99
C THR A 8 1.89 -14.79 31.20
N VAL A 9 1.42 -13.98 32.14
CA VAL A 9 2.16 -13.65 33.37
C VAL A 9 2.37 -14.89 34.24
N LEU A 10 1.37 -15.76 34.38
CA LEU A 10 1.51 -17.02 35.12
C LEU A 10 2.51 -17.96 34.46
N VAL A 11 2.50 -18.07 33.13
CA VAL A 11 3.49 -18.86 32.38
C VAL A 11 4.88 -18.27 32.56
N LEU A 12 5.06 -16.97 32.42
CA LEU A 12 6.35 -16.30 32.61
C LEU A 12 6.86 -16.42 34.05
N LEU A 13 5.98 -16.29 35.06
CA LEU A 13 6.32 -16.54 36.46
C LEU A 13 6.73 -17.98 36.69
N SER A 14 6.02 -18.94 36.09
CA SER A 14 6.37 -20.36 36.18
C SER A 14 7.74 -20.63 35.54
N ILE A 15 8.04 -20.01 34.39
CA ILE A 15 9.36 -20.08 33.75
C ILE A 15 10.42 -19.42 34.62
N ALA A 16 10.14 -18.26 35.21
CA ALA A 16 11.08 -17.56 36.09
C ALA A 16 11.37 -18.36 37.36
N ILE A 17 10.35 -18.96 37.98
CA ILE A 17 10.52 -19.87 39.11
C ILE A 17 11.32 -21.10 38.68
N TRP A 18 11.01 -21.70 37.54
CA TRP A 18 11.75 -22.85 37.01
C TRP A 18 13.23 -22.50 36.72
N GLN A 19 13.49 -21.33 36.12
CA GLN A 19 14.84 -20.83 35.89
C GLN A 19 15.57 -20.54 37.21
N MET A 20 14.91 -19.95 38.20
CA MET A 20 15.48 -19.79 39.54
C MET A 20 15.81 -21.15 40.16
N THR A 21 14.92 -22.14 40.08
CA THR A 21 15.22 -23.50 40.57
C THR A 21 16.40 -24.13 39.84
N LYS A 22 16.55 -23.88 38.54
CA LYS A 22 17.72 -24.32 37.75
C LYS A 22 19.00 -23.61 38.17
N ILE A 23 18.96 -22.30 38.46
CA ILE A 23 20.11 -21.53 38.97
C ILE A 23 20.49 -22.02 40.38
N PHE A 24 19.51 -22.31 41.23
CA PHE A 24 19.75 -22.93 42.53
C PHE A 24 20.36 -24.33 42.40
N ASP A 25 19.88 -25.15 41.46
CA ASP A 25 20.48 -26.46 41.14
C ASP A 25 21.93 -26.33 40.63
N LEU A 26 22.25 -25.28 39.85
CA LEU A 26 23.60 -24.99 39.33
C LEU A 26 24.55 -24.43 40.39
N THR A 27 24.03 -23.77 41.43
CA THR A 27 24.82 -23.18 42.53
C THR A 27 25.05 -24.14 43.70
N GLN A 28 24.43 -25.34 43.68
CA GLN A 28 24.69 -26.39 44.66
C GLN A 28 26.07 -27.03 44.42
N VAL A 29 27.04 -26.64 45.24
CA VAL A 29 28.38 -27.25 45.31
C VAL A 29 28.25 -28.73 45.69
N GLY A 30 28.62 -29.63 44.77
CA GLY A 30 28.63 -31.08 45.00
C GLY A 30 27.58 -31.88 44.23
N ARG A 31 26.71 -31.23 43.44
CA ARG A 31 25.83 -31.94 42.51
C ARG A 31 26.66 -32.37 41.29
N LYS A 32 26.79 -33.69 41.06
CA LYS A 32 27.42 -34.26 39.86
C LYS A 32 26.53 -34.03 38.64
N GLY A 33 26.43 -32.79 38.17
CA GLY A 33 25.95 -32.48 36.83
C GLY A 33 27.05 -32.82 35.83
N ASP A 34 26.69 -33.42 34.72
CA ASP A 34 27.63 -33.63 33.61
C ASP A 34 27.84 -32.30 32.89
N ASP A 35 28.88 -31.56 33.28
CA ASP A 35 29.28 -30.28 32.67
C ASP A 35 30.24 -30.48 31.48
N SER A 36 30.32 -31.69 30.91
CA SER A 36 31.29 -32.03 29.86
C SER A 36 31.12 -31.23 28.56
N GLN A 37 30.01 -30.50 28.39
CA GLN A 37 29.59 -29.86 27.13
C GLN A 37 29.45 -30.84 25.95
N ILE A 38 29.49 -32.16 26.23
CA ILE A 38 29.34 -33.22 25.24
C ILE A 38 27.90 -33.71 25.32
N ALA A 39 27.17 -33.65 24.21
CA ALA A 39 25.79 -34.14 24.15
C ALA A 39 25.74 -35.65 24.44
N THR A 40 24.90 -36.06 25.39
CA THR A 40 24.69 -37.47 25.72
C THR A 40 23.69 -38.11 24.76
N ASP A 41 23.61 -39.45 24.74
CA ASP A 41 22.59 -40.18 23.98
C ASP A 41 21.17 -39.79 24.39
N ASN A 42 20.96 -39.48 25.67
CA ASN A 42 19.67 -39.01 26.16
C ASN A 42 19.35 -37.61 25.61
N ASP A 43 20.32 -36.69 25.59
CA ASP A 43 20.13 -35.36 25.00
C ASP A 43 19.78 -35.47 23.51
N ASN A 44 20.54 -36.27 22.76
CA ASN A 44 20.29 -36.51 21.34
C ASN A 44 18.90 -37.12 21.09
N LYS A 45 18.48 -38.07 21.93
CA LYS A 45 17.13 -38.66 21.88
C LYS A 45 16.05 -37.61 22.12
N VAL A 46 16.19 -36.80 23.17
CA VAL A 46 15.22 -35.73 23.49
C VAL A 46 15.17 -34.71 22.36
N HIS A 47 16.31 -34.22 21.87
CA HIS A 47 16.36 -33.27 20.76
C HIS A 47 15.76 -33.82 19.48
N GLY A 48 15.97 -35.11 19.17
CA GLY A 48 15.31 -35.76 18.03
C GLY A 48 13.78 -35.70 18.13
N TYR A 49 13.20 -36.03 19.29
CA TYR A 49 11.75 -35.93 19.48
C TYR A 49 11.25 -34.48 19.47
N LEU A 50 12.02 -33.55 20.05
CA LEU A 50 11.70 -32.13 20.02
C LEU A 50 11.68 -31.57 18.58
N MET A 51 12.58 -32.01 17.70
CA MET A 51 12.53 -31.65 16.28
C MET A 51 11.22 -32.11 15.62
N MET A 52 10.77 -33.33 15.90
CA MET A 52 9.48 -33.79 15.38
C MET A 52 8.30 -33.01 15.98
N GLY A 53 8.37 -32.65 17.27
CA GLY A 53 7.40 -31.76 17.90
C GLY A 53 7.36 -30.37 17.26
N PHE A 54 8.53 -29.80 16.94
CA PHE A 54 8.65 -28.51 16.27
C PHE A 54 8.09 -28.53 14.85
N LEU A 55 8.30 -29.61 14.10
CA LEU A 55 7.66 -29.82 12.80
C LEU A 55 6.14 -29.77 12.91
N GLY A 56 5.58 -30.50 13.88
CA GLY A 56 4.14 -30.50 14.16
C GLY A 56 3.63 -29.10 14.52
N PHE A 57 4.32 -28.40 15.41
CA PHE A 57 4.02 -27.03 15.78
C PHE A 57 4.02 -26.08 14.57
N LEU A 58 5.04 -26.16 13.71
CA LEU A 58 5.18 -25.32 12.52
C LEU A 58 3.97 -25.48 11.60
N TYR A 59 3.56 -26.71 11.29
CA TYR A 59 2.40 -26.94 10.43
C TYR A 59 1.08 -26.57 11.08
N ILE A 60 0.89 -26.86 12.37
CA ILE A 60 -0.31 -26.44 13.09
C ILE A 60 -0.45 -24.92 13.04
N PHE A 61 0.65 -24.19 13.30
CA PHE A 61 0.66 -22.74 13.26
C PHE A 61 0.42 -22.20 11.84
N MET A 62 1.05 -22.79 10.83
CA MET A 62 0.84 -22.42 9.43
C MET A 62 -0.61 -22.64 8.98
N ILE A 63 -1.17 -23.82 9.23
CA ILE A 63 -2.57 -24.15 8.90
C ILE A 63 -3.52 -23.21 9.64
N TYR A 64 -3.28 -22.97 10.93
CA TYR A 64 -4.04 -21.98 11.71
C TYR A 64 -3.97 -20.59 11.06
N GLY A 65 -2.78 -20.13 10.67
CA GLY A 65 -2.59 -18.83 10.03
C GLY A 65 -3.36 -18.71 8.72
N LEU A 66 -3.30 -19.74 7.87
CA LEU A 66 -4.05 -19.79 6.61
C LEU A 66 -5.55 -19.77 6.84
N LEU A 67 -6.08 -20.55 7.78
CA LEU A 67 -7.50 -20.56 8.11
C LEU A 67 -7.95 -19.23 8.75
N LYS A 68 -7.10 -18.64 9.61
CA LYS A 68 -7.46 -17.45 10.37
C LYS A 68 -7.42 -16.18 9.53
N TRP A 69 -6.44 -16.05 8.64
CA TRP A 69 -6.15 -14.82 7.90
C TRP A 69 -6.23 -14.97 6.38
N GLY A 70 -6.50 -16.16 5.84
CA GLY A 70 -6.60 -16.38 4.39
C GLY A 70 -7.67 -15.49 3.72
N HIS A 71 -8.75 -15.19 4.42
CA HIS A 71 -9.82 -14.27 3.95
C HIS A 71 -9.35 -12.81 3.77
N LEU A 72 -8.15 -12.44 4.24
CA LEU A 72 -7.60 -11.09 4.05
C LEU A 72 -6.91 -10.90 2.69
N ALA A 73 -6.65 -11.99 1.95
CA ALA A 73 -6.15 -11.89 0.59
C ALA A 73 -7.09 -11.06 -0.30
N LEU A 74 -6.53 -10.41 -1.31
CA LEU A 74 -7.34 -9.67 -2.29
C LEU A 74 -8.28 -10.65 -3.01
N GLY A 75 -9.54 -10.26 -3.13
CA GLY A 75 -10.56 -11.02 -3.85
C GLY A 75 -10.53 -10.73 -5.35
N THR A 76 -11.71 -10.77 -5.97
CA THR A 76 -11.95 -10.59 -7.40
C THR A 76 -11.10 -9.46 -8.01
N PRO A 77 -10.19 -9.75 -8.96
CA PRO A 77 -9.47 -8.72 -9.67
C PRO A 77 -10.39 -7.98 -10.64
N ALA A 78 -10.21 -6.66 -10.77
CA ALA A 78 -11.02 -5.76 -11.59
C ALA A 78 -10.28 -5.27 -12.84
N SER A 79 -9.27 -6.00 -13.30
CA SER A 79 -8.51 -5.73 -14.52
C SER A 79 -8.38 -6.98 -15.39
N GLU A 80 -8.18 -6.81 -16.69
CA GLU A 80 -8.03 -7.94 -17.63
C GLU A 80 -6.85 -8.85 -17.30
N HIS A 81 -5.69 -8.29 -16.90
CA HIS A 81 -4.50 -9.06 -16.54
C HIS A 81 -4.55 -9.67 -15.14
N GLY A 82 -5.48 -9.19 -14.29
CA GLY A 82 -5.53 -9.58 -12.89
C GLY A 82 -5.69 -11.09 -12.63
N PRO A 83 -6.56 -11.81 -13.36
CA PRO A 83 -6.68 -13.27 -13.24
C PRO A 83 -5.39 -14.03 -13.55
N ASP A 84 -4.58 -13.57 -14.50
CA ASP A 84 -3.29 -14.20 -14.83
C ASP A 84 -2.26 -13.99 -13.72
N TYR A 85 -2.23 -12.77 -13.16
CA TYR A 85 -1.39 -12.46 -12.01
C TYR A 85 -1.75 -13.32 -10.79
N ASP A 86 -3.04 -13.42 -10.46
CA ASP A 86 -3.52 -14.21 -9.32
C ASP A 86 -3.28 -15.71 -9.54
N ARG A 87 -3.38 -16.20 -10.79
CA ARG A 87 -3.04 -17.59 -11.15
C ARG A 87 -1.55 -17.86 -10.98
N LEU A 88 -0.68 -16.96 -11.46
CA LEU A 88 0.76 -17.09 -11.30
C LEU A 88 1.17 -17.10 -9.82
N MET A 89 0.56 -16.22 -9.00
CA MET A 89 0.74 -16.22 -7.55
C MET A 89 0.30 -17.55 -6.93
N SER A 90 -0.88 -18.05 -7.30
CA SER A 90 -1.42 -19.30 -6.77
C SER A 90 -0.56 -20.52 -7.13
N ILE A 91 -0.08 -20.61 -8.37
CA ILE A 91 0.85 -21.65 -8.82
C ILE A 91 2.16 -21.55 -8.04
N SER A 92 2.71 -20.34 -7.91
CA SER A 92 3.97 -20.11 -7.18
C SER A 92 3.86 -20.50 -5.71
N LEU A 93 2.79 -20.08 -5.04
CA LEU A 93 2.52 -20.47 -3.66
C LEU A 93 2.32 -21.98 -3.52
N GLY A 94 1.59 -22.62 -4.45
CA GLY A 94 1.40 -24.08 -4.45
C GLY A 94 2.72 -24.84 -4.55
N ILE A 95 3.62 -24.42 -5.45
CA ILE A 95 4.95 -24.99 -5.60
C ILE A 95 5.77 -24.78 -4.32
N ILE A 96 5.77 -23.56 -3.77
CA ILE A 96 6.51 -23.23 -2.55
C ILE A 96 6.02 -24.10 -1.40
N PHE A 97 4.70 -24.19 -1.17
CA PHE A 97 4.13 -25.02 -0.10
C PHE A 97 4.47 -26.50 -0.28
N LEU A 98 4.45 -27.02 -1.51
CA LEU A 98 4.82 -28.41 -1.78
C LEU A 98 6.31 -28.69 -1.48
N VAL A 99 7.20 -27.87 -2.03
CA VAL A 99 8.65 -28.03 -1.84
C VAL A 99 9.02 -27.82 -0.37
N GLN A 100 8.48 -26.80 0.26
CA GLN A 100 8.61 -26.56 1.70
C GLN A 100 8.08 -27.75 2.50
N ALA A 101 6.94 -28.34 2.12
CA ALA A 101 6.40 -29.49 2.83
C ALA A 101 7.37 -30.67 2.84
N ILE A 102 7.90 -31.01 1.67
CA ILE A 102 8.86 -32.11 1.50
C ILE A 102 10.15 -31.83 2.26
N THR A 103 10.74 -30.66 2.04
CA THR A 103 12.04 -30.29 2.64
C THR A 103 11.99 -30.19 4.16
N GLN A 104 10.92 -29.62 4.74
CA GLN A 104 10.75 -29.54 6.18
C GLN A 104 10.57 -30.93 6.81
N VAL A 105 9.76 -31.80 6.21
CA VAL A 105 9.60 -33.18 6.70
C VAL A 105 10.93 -33.93 6.64
N LEU A 106 11.66 -33.84 5.52
CA LEU A 106 12.96 -34.50 5.37
C LEU A 106 13.98 -33.99 6.38
N LEU A 107 14.11 -32.67 6.55
CA LEU A 107 15.06 -32.07 7.48
C LEU A 107 14.82 -32.54 8.92
N HIS A 108 13.57 -32.49 9.37
CA HIS A 108 13.22 -32.91 10.73
C HIS A 108 13.30 -34.42 10.91
N TYR A 109 12.92 -35.21 9.89
CA TYR A 109 13.09 -36.66 9.91
C TYR A 109 14.56 -37.07 9.97
N PHE A 110 15.44 -36.40 9.23
CA PHE A 110 16.88 -36.67 9.26
C PHE A 110 17.47 -36.33 10.62
N ALA A 111 17.11 -35.18 11.20
CA ALA A 111 17.52 -34.82 12.56
C ALA A 111 17.05 -35.86 13.59
N PHE A 112 15.83 -36.40 13.45
CA PHE A 112 15.31 -37.44 14.32
C PHE A 112 16.00 -38.80 14.12
N LYS A 113 16.12 -39.28 12.88
CA LYS A 113 16.63 -40.60 12.53
C LYS A 113 18.14 -40.73 12.74
N TYR A 114 18.88 -39.70 12.36
CA TYR A 114 20.35 -39.66 12.39
C TYR A 114 20.90 -38.87 13.57
N ARG A 115 20.09 -38.63 14.61
CA ARG A 115 20.56 -38.14 15.91
C ARG A 115 21.74 -38.99 16.42
N GLY A 116 22.63 -38.37 17.20
CA GLY A 116 23.79 -39.03 17.76
C GLY A 116 23.41 -40.19 18.69
N GLU A 117 24.04 -41.35 18.49
CA GLU A 117 23.92 -42.52 19.35
C GLU A 117 25.33 -43.11 19.53
N ALA A 118 25.73 -43.38 20.77
CA ALA A 118 27.05 -43.90 21.09
C ALA A 118 27.32 -45.21 20.33
N GLY A 119 28.49 -45.30 19.69
CA GLY A 119 28.89 -46.46 18.90
C GLY A 119 28.30 -46.52 17.48
N ARG A 120 27.33 -45.66 17.11
CA ARG A 120 26.87 -45.54 15.73
C ARG A 120 27.86 -44.68 14.93
N LYS A 121 28.48 -45.27 13.91
CA LYS A 121 29.33 -44.53 12.96
C LYS A 121 28.45 -43.91 11.88
N ALA A 122 28.70 -42.63 11.58
CA ALA A 122 28.06 -41.97 10.44
C ALA A 122 28.52 -42.63 9.13
N LEU A 123 27.58 -42.80 8.20
CA LEU A 123 27.93 -43.19 6.83
C LEU A 123 28.65 -41.99 6.19
N TYR A 124 29.90 -42.19 5.77
CA TYR A 124 30.60 -41.20 4.97
C TYR A 124 30.18 -41.36 3.51
N TYR A 125 29.59 -40.31 2.96
CA TYR A 125 29.11 -40.23 1.60
C TYR A 125 29.34 -38.80 1.11
N ALA A 126 30.36 -38.60 0.28
CA ALA A 126 30.85 -37.26 -0.05
C ALA A 126 30.03 -36.59 -1.16
N ASP A 127 29.60 -37.35 -2.16
CA ASP A 127 29.01 -36.81 -3.38
C ASP A 127 28.02 -37.79 -4.02
N ASN A 128 27.12 -37.23 -4.83
CA ASN A 128 26.25 -37.98 -5.71
C ASN A 128 25.87 -37.14 -6.92
N ASP A 129 26.67 -37.22 -7.97
CA ASP A 129 26.45 -36.46 -9.21
C ASP A 129 25.02 -36.57 -9.77
N LYS A 130 24.38 -37.75 -9.64
CA LYS A 130 23.01 -37.94 -10.13
C LYS A 130 22.01 -37.17 -9.29
N LEU A 131 22.12 -37.21 -7.96
CA LEU A 131 21.24 -36.46 -7.07
C LEU A 131 21.48 -34.95 -7.22
N GLU A 132 22.74 -34.56 -7.32
CA GLU A 132 23.17 -33.19 -7.56
C GLU A 132 22.60 -32.62 -8.85
N PHE A 133 22.65 -33.40 -9.93
CA PHE A 133 22.04 -33.04 -11.20
C PHE A 133 20.53 -32.87 -11.06
N ILE A 134 19.82 -33.80 -10.40
CA ILE A 134 18.37 -33.75 -10.23
C ILE A 134 17.93 -32.51 -9.45
N TRP A 135 18.54 -32.23 -8.29
CA TRP A 135 18.16 -31.08 -7.47
C TRP A 135 18.59 -29.75 -8.06
N THR A 136 19.45 -29.75 -9.09
CA THR A 136 19.88 -28.54 -9.80
C THR A 136 18.94 -28.28 -10.97
N ILE A 137 18.65 -29.31 -11.78
CA ILE A 137 17.88 -29.15 -13.00
C ILE A 137 16.39 -28.89 -12.73
N ILE A 138 15.81 -29.50 -11.69
CA ILE A 138 14.40 -29.29 -11.35
C ILE A 138 14.13 -27.81 -11.02
N PRO A 139 14.83 -27.16 -10.07
CA PRO A 139 14.65 -25.73 -9.81
C PRO A 139 14.91 -24.87 -11.04
N VAL A 140 15.93 -25.17 -11.86
CA VAL A 140 16.22 -24.41 -13.08
C VAL A 140 15.03 -24.43 -14.03
N ILE A 141 14.47 -25.60 -14.33
CA ILE A 141 13.32 -25.74 -15.24
C ILE A 141 12.08 -25.07 -14.63
N THR A 142 11.81 -25.30 -13.34
CA THR A 142 10.65 -24.70 -12.66
C THR A 142 10.72 -23.17 -12.67
N LEU A 143 11.86 -22.59 -12.30
CA LEU A 143 12.04 -21.14 -12.27
C LEU A 143 12.00 -20.55 -13.69
N ALA A 144 12.62 -21.21 -14.68
CA ALA A 144 12.54 -20.76 -16.07
C ALA A 144 11.09 -20.69 -16.56
N GLY A 145 10.27 -21.71 -16.28
CA GLY A 145 8.85 -21.71 -16.64
C GLY A 145 8.06 -20.57 -15.98
N LEU A 146 8.26 -20.35 -14.68
CA LEU A 146 7.60 -19.27 -13.93
C LEU A 146 8.02 -17.88 -14.42
N ILE A 147 9.31 -17.69 -14.70
CA ILE A 147 9.86 -16.43 -15.21
C ILE A 147 9.30 -16.12 -16.59
N LEU A 148 9.24 -17.09 -17.50
CA LEU A 148 8.70 -16.88 -18.85
C LEU A 148 7.22 -16.50 -18.82
N TYR A 149 6.41 -17.16 -17.97
CA TYR A 149 5.01 -16.79 -17.78
C TYR A 149 4.88 -15.37 -17.16
N GLY A 150 5.66 -15.09 -16.10
CA GLY A 150 5.68 -13.77 -15.48
C GLY A 150 6.07 -12.66 -16.47
N LEU A 151 7.07 -12.90 -17.31
CA LEU A 151 7.55 -11.94 -18.30
C LEU A 151 6.48 -11.64 -19.36
N TYR A 152 5.76 -12.64 -19.86
CA TYR A 152 4.65 -12.42 -20.79
C TYR A 152 3.56 -11.52 -20.19
N THR A 153 3.15 -11.81 -18.95
CA THR A 153 2.14 -11.00 -18.24
C THR A 153 2.63 -9.58 -18.00
N TRP A 154 3.90 -9.42 -17.61
CA TRP A 154 4.52 -8.12 -17.36
C TRP A 154 4.62 -7.28 -18.64
N THR A 155 5.02 -7.87 -19.76
CA THR A 155 5.12 -7.18 -21.06
C THR A 155 3.77 -6.59 -21.48
N ASN A 156 2.67 -7.34 -21.35
CA ASN A 156 1.33 -6.86 -21.73
C ASN A 156 0.83 -5.64 -20.91
N ILE A 157 1.34 -5.47 -19.69
CA ILE A 157 0.99 -4.36 -18.79
C ILE A 157 1.89 -3.14 -19.04
N MET A 158 3.17 -3.41 -19.30
CA MET A 158 4.21 -2.37 -19.42
C MET A 158 4.34 -1.79 -20.81
N PHE A 159 3.94 -2.52 -21.84
CA PHE A 159 4.00 -2.07 -23.22
C PHE A 159 2.58 -1.90 -23.77
N VAL A 160 2.36 -0.73 -24.35
CA VAL A 160 1.16 -0.38 -25.11
C VAL A 160 1.62 -0.19 -26.54
N ASP A 161 0.98 -0.89 -27.47
CA ASP A 161 1.29 -0.73 -28.89
C ASP A 161 0.84 0.66 -29.35
N GLU A 162 1.62 1.30 -30.22
CA GLU A 162 1.32 2.67 -30.69
C GLU A 162 -0.02 2.76 -31.42
N ASP A 163 -0.48 1.66 -32.02
CA ASP A 163 -1.75 1.56 -32.74
C ASP A 163 -2.96 1.27 -31.83
N GLU A 164 -2.73 1.01 -30.53
CA GLU A 164 -3.78 0.64 -29.60
C GLU A 164 -4.54 1.88 -29.10
N GLU A 165 -5.86 1.87 -29.24
CA GLU A 165 -6.70 2.99 -28.83
C GLU A 165 -6.86 3.02 -27.29
N VAL A 166 -6.02 3.79 -26.61
CA VAL A 166 -6.00 3.92 -25.13
C VAL A 166 -6.53 5.27 -24.65
N LEU A 167 -7.03 5.33 -23.42
CA LEU A 167 -7.26 6.58 -22.70
C LEU A 167 -5.97 7.01 -22.00
N VAL A 168 -5.40 8.16 -22.36
CA VAL A 168 -4.18 8.68 -21.71
C VAL A 168 -4.53 9.53 -20.49
N VAL A 169 -4.04 9.11 -19.33
CA VAL A 169 -4.24 9.80 -18.05
C VAL A 169 -2.90 10.01 -17.37
N GLU A 170 -2.64 11.22 -16.92
CA GLU A 170 -1.55 11.47 -16.00
C GLU A 170 -2.03 11.31 -14.55
N LEU A 171 -1.25 10.60 -13.74
CA LEU A 171 -1.39 10.56 -12.30
C LEU A 171 -0.19 11.28 -11.65
N TYR A 172 -0.48 12.36 -10.93
CA TYR A 172 0.50 13.26 -10.35
C TYR A 172 0.56 13.10 -8.83
N ALA A 173 1.73 12.74 -8.32
CA ALA A 173 1.96 12.53 -6.89
C ALA A 173 2.63 13.75 -6.23
N LYS A 174 2.16 14.13 -5.03
CA LYS A 174 2.81 15.10 -4.15
C LYS A 174 2.59 14.74 -2.69
N GLN A 175 3.40 15.24 -1.77
CA GLN A 175 3.19 15.10 -0.33
C GLN A 175 1.99 15.96 0.13
N PHE A 176 0.85 15.41 0.54
CA PHE A 176 0.41 14.00 0.53
C PHE A 176 -0.95 13.89 -0.15
N SER A 177 -0.96 13.95 -1.48
CA SER A 177 -2.16 13.87 -2.29
C SER A 177 -1.84 13.38 -3.70
N TRP A 178 -2.87 12.90 -4.38
CA TRP A 178 -2.84 12.60 -5.80
C TRP A 178 -3.71 13.60 -6.54
N GLU A 179 -3.31 13.92 -7.76
CA GLU A 179 -4.13 14.63 -8.74
C GLU A 179 -4.04 13.89 -10.07
N ALA A 180 -5.01 14.09 -10.95
CA ALA A 180 -4.96 13.50 -12.28
C ALA A 180 -5.26 14.53 -13.37
N ARG A 181 -4.77 14.28 -14.58
CA ARG A 181 -5.27 14.97 -15.78
C ARG A 181 -5.47 14.03 -16.95
N TYR A 182 -6.48 14.30 -17.75
CA TYR A 182 -6.77 13.59 -19.00
C TYR A 182 -6.23 14.38 -20.18
N ALA A 183 -5.71 13.66 -21.16
CA ALA A 183 -5.12 14.19 -22.39
C ALA A 183 -6.14 14.73 -23.42
N GLY A 184 -7.34 15.13 -22.96
CA GLY A 184 -8.33 15.73 -23.83
C GLY A 184 -8.80 14.86 -25.01
N LYS A 185 -9.11 15.52 -26.12
CA LYS A 185 -9.62 14.93 -27.37
C LYS A 185 -8.50 14.53 -28.32
N ASP A 186 -7.37 15.24 -28.28
CA ASP A 186 -6.20 14.87 -29.06
C ASP A 186 -5.48 13.62 -28.49
N ASN A 187 -5.81 13.25 -27.24
CA ASN A 187 -5.27 12.12 -26.50
C ASN A 187 -3.74 12.22 -26.29
N VAL A 188 -3.21 13.45 -26.30
CA VAL A 188 -1.79 13.75 -26.09
C VAL A 188 -1.65 14.73 -24.92
N LEU A 189 -0.98 14.31 -23.85
CA LEU A 189 -0.77 15.20 -22.71
C LEU A 189 0.14 16.38 -23.09
N GLY A 190 -0.28 17.59 -22.73
CA GLY A 190 0.58 18.77 -22.78
C GLY A 190 1.84 18.60 -21.90
N LYS A 191 2.93 19.25 -22.29
CA LYS A 191 4.16 19.29 -21.48
C LYS A 191 3.87 19.87 -20.10
N ALA A 192 4.59 19.38 -19.11
CA ALA A 192 4.47 19.87 -17.75
C ALA A 192 5.83 19.87 -17.03
N ASN A 193 6.05 20.86 -16.18
CA ASN A 193 7.24 21.00 -15.36
C ASN A 193 6.87 21.56 -13.99
N VAL A 194 7.51 21.04 -12.93
CA VAL A 194 7.30 21.51 -11.55
C VAL A 194 7.54 23.01 -11.36
N ARG A 195 8.33 23.64 -12.23
CA ARG A 195 8.62 25.09 -12.21
C ARG A 195 7.45 25.95 -12.71
N LEU A 196 6.45 25.35 -13.36
CA LEU A 196 5.27 26.03 -13.89
C LEU A 196 4.08 25.96 -12.92
N ILE A 197 4.28 25.42 -11.72
CA ILE A 197 3.25 25.34 -10.70
C ILE A 197 3.01 26.73 -10.13
N GLU A 198 1.81 27.27 -10.37
CA GLU A 198 1.38 28.57 -9.86
C GLU A 198 -0.15 28.62 -9.79
N GLY A 199 -0.71 29.19 -8.71
CA GLY A 199 -2.16 29.37 -8.57
C GLY A 199 -2.93 28.05 -8.71
N VAL A 200 -3.90 28.02 -9.63
CA VAL A 200 -4.69 26.80 -9.93
C VAL A 200 -3.95 25.80 -10.83
N ASN A 201 -2.77 26.11 -11.38
CA ASN A 201 -1.95 25.18 -12.17
C ASN A 201 -1.13 24.24 -11.28
N THR A 202 -1.79 23.41 -10.49
CA THR A 202 -1.15 22.52 -9.50
C THR A 202 -0.31 21.40 -10.12
N LEU A 203 -0.56 21.07 -11.39
CA LEU A 203 0.12 20.02 -12.15
C LEU A 203 1.36 20.52 -12.91
N GLY A 204 1.55 21.85 -12.96
CA GLY A 204 2.66 22.51 -13.65
C GLY A 204 2.59 22.36 -15.18
N VAL A 205 1.38 22.42 -15.76
CA VAL A 205 1.19 22.29 -17.22
C VAL A 205 1.70 23.54 -17.94
N ASP A 206 2.37 23.35 -19.06
CA ASP A 206 2.77 24.44 -19.96
C ASP A 206 1.56 24.91 -20.78
N LEU A 207 1.02 26.06 -20.40
CA LEU A 207 -0.19 26.62 -20.99
C LEU A 207 0.00 27.10 -22.43
N ASN A 208 1.25 27.20 -22.90
CA ASN A 208 1.58 27.56 -24.28
C ASN A 208 1.70 26.35 -25.21
N ASP A 209 1.71 25.13 -24.64
CA ASP A 209 1.74 23.90 -25.44
C ASP A 209 0.39 23.71 -26.16
N PRO A 210 0.37 23.52 -27.50
CA PRO A 210 -0.85 23.19 -28.23
C PRO A 210 -1.58 21.96 -27.67
N ASN A 211 -0.85 20.96 -27.19
CA ASN A 211 -1.43 19.72 -26.64
C ASN A 211 -1.99 19.93 -25.22
N ALA A 212 -1.70 21.06 -24.56
CA ALA A 212 -2.25 21.35 -23.23
C ALA A 212 -3.65 21.99 -23.29
N GLN A 213 -4.13 22.40 -24.47
CA GLN A 213 -5.31 23.28 -24.56
C GLN A 213 -6.61 22.57 -24.18
N ASP A 214 -6.66 21.25 -24.32
CA ASP A 214 -7.77 20.38 -23.96
C ASP A 214 -7.47 19.42 -22.80
N ASP A 215 -6.32 19.59 -22.13
CA ASP A 215 -6.00 18.87 -20.88
C ASP A 215 -7.03 19.20 -19.79
N ILE A 216 -7.57 18.17 -19.15
CA ILE A 216 -8.60 18.27 -18.10
C ILE A 216 -8.01 17.82 -16.77
N ALA A 217 -7.83 18.74 -15.83
CA ALA A 217 -7.35 18.43 -14.47
C ALA A 217 -8.50 18.08 -13.52
N VAL A 218 -8.32 17.03 -12.72
CA VAL A 218 -9.32 16.53 -11.77
C VAL A 218 -8.70 16.12 -10.42
N GLN A 219 -9.53 16.13 -9.38
CA GLN A 219 -9.18 15.63 -8.04
C GLN A 219 -9.73 14.22 -7.76
N GLU A 220 -10.75 13.78 -8.52
CA GLU A 220 -11.32 12.44 -8.45
C GLU A 220 -11.11 11.75 -9.80
N LEU A 221 -10.55 10.54 -9.76
CA LEU A 221 -10.18 9.80 -10.96
C LEU A 221 -11.32 8.89 -11.40
N HIS A 222 -11.91 9.18 -12.55
CA HIS A 222 -12.85 8.29 -13.21
C HIS A 222 -12.19 7.57 -14.39
N ILE A 223 -12.50 6.29 -14.59
CA ILE A 223 -12.03 5.53 -15.75
C ILE A 223 -13.16 4.67 -16.34
N PRO A 224 -13.24 4.51 -17.68
CA PRO A 224 -14.28 3.71 -18.31
C PRO A 224 -13.95 2.22 -18.29
N LYS A 225 -14.91 1.39 -17.87
CA LYS A 225 -14.88 -0.07 -18.00
C LYS A 225 -14.64 -0.49 -19.46
N GLY A 226 -13.78 -1.47 -19.67
CA GLY A 226 -13.51 -2.09 -20.98
C GLY A 226 -12.62 -1.27 -21.92
N LYS A 227 -12.08 -0.13 -21.48
CA LYS A 227 -11.14 0.69 -22.24
C LYS A 227 -9.77 0.66 -21.57
N LYS A 228 -8.72 0.33 -22.32
CA LYS A 228 -7.36 0.35 -21.80
C LYS A 228 -6.96 1.77 -21.42
N VAL A 229 -6.46 1.96 -20.20
CA VAL A 229 -6.03 3.25 -19.68
C VAL A 229 -4.52 3.23 -19.54
N LEU A 230 -3.84 4.13 -20.23
CA LEU A 230 -2.41 4.35 -20.11
C LEU A 230 -2.16 5.43 -19.06
N PHE A 231 -1.63 5.01 -17.91
CA PHE A 231 -1.24 5.93 -16.86
C PHE A 231 0.19 6.42 -17.10
N LYS A 232 0.36 7.74 -17.24
CA LYS A 232 1.66 8.42 -17.16
C LYS A 232 1.82 8.95 -15.74
N LEU A 233 2.89 8.60 -15.06
CA LEU A 233 3.07 8.91 -13.65
C LEU A 233 4.22 9.89 -13.48
N ARG A 234 3.95 10.96 -12.73
CA ARG A 234 4.93 11.96 -12.33
C ARG A 234 4.88 12.18 -10.83
N SER A 235 6.00 12.67 -10.29
CA SER A 235 6.07 13.15 -8.92
C SER A 235 6.56 14.59 -8.88
N GLN A 236 5.94 15.39 -8.01
CA GLN A 236 6.33 16.77 -7.73
C GLN A 236 7.62 16.85 -6.91
N ASP A 237 7.77 15.98 -5.92
CA ASP A 237 8.71 16.18 -4.81
C ASP A 237 9.66 14.99 -4.62
N ILE A 238 9.17 13.86 -4.12
CA ILE A 238 9.94 12.67 -3.75
C ILE A 238 9.37 11.42 -4.41
N ILE A 239 9.99 10.27 -4.18
CA ILE A 239 9.47 9.02 -4.76
C ILE A 239 8.18 8.62 -4.05
N HIS A 240 7.13 8.41 -4.85
CA HIS A 240 5.88 7.75 -4.43
C HIS A 240 5.71 6.44 -5.21
N SER A 241 4.66 5.69 -4.94
CA SER A 241 4.29 4.54 -5.77
C SER A 241 2.78 4.43 -5.84
N ALA A 242 2.23 4.61 -7.03
CA ALA A 242 0.81 4.46 -7.26
C ALA A 242 0.49 2.96 -7.25
N TYR A 243 -0.18 2.51 -6.20
CA TYR A 243 -0.64 1.14 -6.07
C TYR A 243 -2.16 1.11 -6.18
N MET A 244 -2.67 0.32 -7.11
CA MET A 244 -4.08 0.14 -7.40
C MET A 244 -4.45 -1.33 -7.13
N PRO A 245 -4.76 -1.72 -5.87
CA PRO A 245 -4.71 -3.12 -5.45
C PRO A 245 -5.67 -4.03 -6.22
N HIS A 246 -6.88 -3.55 -6.50
CA HIS A 246 -7.92 -4.37 -7.14
C HIS A 246 -7.66 -4.57 -8.63
N PHE A 247 -6.80 -3.74 -9.23
CA PHE A 247 -6.37 -3.86 -10.61
C PHE A 247 -5.03 -4.56 -10.75
N ARG A 248 -4.42 -5.04 -9.64
CA ARG A 248 -3.08 -5.68 -9.63
C ARG A 248 -2.04 -4.85 -10.37
N ALA A 249 -2.09 -3.53 -10.18
CA ALA A 249 -1.23 -2.58 -10.87
C ALA A 249 -0.45 -1.73 -9.87
N GLN A 250 0.84 -1.55 -10.12
CA GLN A 250 1.70 -0.70 -9.30
C GLN A 250 2.83 -0.10 -10.14
N MET A 251 3.11 1.19 -9.94
CA MET A 251 4.29 1.83 -10.52
C MET A 251 4.82 2.95 -9.64
N ASN A 252 6.13 3.13 -9.62
CA ASN A 252 6.77 4.21 -8.88
C ASN A 252 6.60 5.55 -9.60
N CYS A 253 6.20 6.59 -8.88
CA CYS A 253 6.24 7.97 -9.35
C CYS A 253 7.59 8.56 -8.94
N VAL A 254 8.44 8.88 -9.89
CA VAL A 254 9.83 9.27 -9.63
C VAL A 254 10.04 10.73 -10.09
N PRO A 255 10.53 11.63 -9.22
CA PRO A 255 10.80 13.00 -9.61
C PRO A 255 11.75 13.09 -10.81
N GLY A 256 11.39 13.90 -11.81
CA GLY A 256 12.20 14.13 -13.00
C GLY A 256 12.10 13.08 -14.11
N MET A 257 11.28 12.04 -13.95
CA MET A 257 10.97 11.09 -15.02
C MET A 257 9.47 10.78 -15.09
N VAL A 258 9.00 10.41 -16.27
CA VAL A 258 7.65 9.88 -16.48
C VAL A 258 7.77 8.37 -16.51
N THR A 259 7.11 7.69 -15.58
CA THR A 259 6.93 6.23 -15.61
C THR A 259 5.54 5.92 -16.11
N GLU A 260 5.28 4.66 -16.49
CA GLU A 260 3.99 4.29 -17.05
C GLU A 260 3.64 2.83 -16.84
N PHE A 261 2.34 2.56 -16.89
CA PHE A 261 1.76 1.24 -17.05
C PHE A 261 0.36 1.41 -17.63
N ALA A 262 -0.18 0.34 -18.21
CA ALA A 262 -1.55 0.31 -18.67
C ALA A 262 -2.32 -0.89 -18.15
N PHE A 263 -3.63 -0.73 -18.02
CA PHE A 263 -4.55 -1.84 -17.80
C PHE A 263 -5.95 -1.50 -18.32
N THR A 264 -6.73 -2.55 -18.55
CA THR A 264 -8.16 -2.45 -18.90
C THR A 264 -9.00 -2.81 -17.68
N PRO A 265 -9.82 -1.90 -17.12
CA PRO A 265 -10.72 -2.23 -16.01
C PRO A 265 -11.89 -3.09 -16.51
N THR A 266 -12.24 -4.13 -15.77
CA THR A 266 -13.27 -5.13 -16.17
C THR A 266 -14.57 -5.02 -15.38
N MET A 267 -14.58 -4.30 -14.27
CA MET A 267 -15.74 -4.15 -13.38
C MET A 267 -15.93 -2.70 -12.95
N THR A 268 -17.15 -2.18 -13.11
CA THR A 268 -17.50 -0.85 -12.58
C THR A 268 -17.42 -0.84 -11.06
N THR A 269 -17.32 0.35 -10.46
CA THR A 269 -17.35 0.48 -9.00
C THR A 269 -18.66 -0.06 -8.43
N ASP A 270 -19.78 0.17 -9.12
CA ASP A 270 -21.09 -0.32 -8.68
C ASP A 270 -21.24 -1.83 -8.85
N GLU A 271 -20.71 -2.43 -9.92
CA GLU A 271 -20.66 -3.88 -10.08
C GLU A 271 -19.84 -4.53 -8.94
N MET A 272 -18.68 -3.96 -8.59
CA MET A 272 -17.85 -4.49 -7.51
C MET A 272 -18.49 -4.31 -6.13
N ARG A 273 -19.29 -3.25 -5.92
CA ARG A 273 -20.10 -3.11 -4.68
C ARG A 273 -21.16 -4.19 -4.54
N GLN A 274 -21.56 -4.83 -5.64
CA GLN A 274 -22.52 -5.93 -5.67
C GLN A 274 -21.85 -7.32 -5.63
N ASP A 275 -20.51 -7.38 -5.72
CA ASP A 275 -19.77 -8.65 -5.58
C ASP A 275 -20.06 -9.27 -4.19
N PRO A 276 -20.52 -10.53 -4.12
CA PRO A 276 -20.90 -11.15 -2.85
C PRO A 276 -19.82 -11.11 -1.76
N ALA A 277 -18.55 -11.28 -2.14
CA ALA A 277 -17.44 -11.26 -1.19
C ALA A 277 -17.16 -9.84 -0.70
N ILE A 278 -17.30 -8.83 -1.57
CA ILE A 278 -17.20 -7.43 -1.17
C ILE A 278 -18.37 -7.02 -0.26
N VAL A 279 -19.59 -7.43 -0.57
CA VAL A 279 -20.78 -7.17 0.27
C VAL A 279 -20.57 -7.73 1.68
N GLU A 280 -20.14 -8.99 1.78
CA GLU A 280 -19.84 -9.63 3.07
C GLU A 280 -18.73 -8.88 3.83
N LYS A 281 -17.65 -8.52 3.13
CA LYS A 281 -16.51 -7.80 3.71
C LYS A 281 -16.93 -6.42 4.23
N VAL A 282 -17.69 -5.65 3.47
CA VAL A 282 -18.19 -4.33 3.86
C VAL A 282 -19.12 -4.45 5.08
N ALA A 283 -20.02 -5.44 5.09
CA ALA A 283 -20.90 -5.70 6.23
C ALA A 283 -20.09 -6.04 7.49
N ALA A 284 -19.05 -6.87 7.38
CA ALA A 284 -18.17 -7.21 8.49
C ALA A 284 -17.40 -5.98 9.03
N ILE A 285 -16.86 -5.15 8.13
CA ILE A 285 -16.17 -3.89 8.49
C ILE A 285 -17.14 -2.96 9.22
N ASN A 286 -18.35 -2.78 8.69
CA ASN A 286 -19.36 -1.90 9.28
C ASN A 286 -19.84 -2.37 10.64
N LYS A 287 -19.96 -3.68 10.85
CA LYS A 287 -20.23 -4.25 12.17
C LYS A 287 -19.14 -3.91 13.19
N ILE A 288 -17.86 -3.98 12.79
CA ILE A 288 -16.72 -3.60 13.65
C ILE A 288 -16.73 -2.10 13.91
N ARG A 289 -16.93 -1.27 12.88
CA ARG A 289 -16.99 0.19 12.99
C ARG A 289 -18.13 0.63 13.90
N ALA A 290 -19.32 0.05 13.76
CA ALA A 290 -20.47 0.37 14.62
C ALA A 290 -20.16 0.12 16.10
N LYS A 291 -19.53 -1.02 16.43
CA LYS A 291 -19.08 -1.30 17.81
C LYS A 291 -18.09 -0.25 18.31
N LYS A 292 -17.08 0.07 17.50
CA LYS A 292 -16.07 1.08 17.86
C LYS A 292 -16.66 2.49 17.97
N SER A 293 -17.64 2.83 17.13
CA SER A 293 -18.38 4.09 17.20
C SER A 293 -19.13 4.21 18.53
N ALA A 294 -19.76 3.15 19.02
CA ALA A 294 -20.39 3.16 20.34
C ALA A 294 -19.39 3.43 21.47
N GLU A 295 -18.20 2.81 21.42
CA GLU A 295 -17.11 3.06 22.37
C GLU A 295 -16.57 4.50 22.30
N LEU A 296 -16.44 5.06 21.09
CA LEU A 296 -15.98 6.45 20.87
C LEU A 296 -16.99 7.46 21.38
N VAL A 297 -18.28 7.28 21.07
CA VAL A 297 -19.36 8.16 21.53
C VAL A 297 -19.47 8.14 23.06
N ALA A 298 -19.30 6.97 23.69
CA ALA A 298 -19.24 6.87 25.16
C ALA A 298 -18.06 7.65 25.77
N GLN A 299 -16.99 7.89 25.01
CA GLN A 299 -15.85 8.73 25.40
C GLN A 299 -16.00 10.20 24.99
N GLY A 300 -17.18 10.62 24.50
CA GLY A 300 -17.42 11.97 23.99
C GLY A 300 -16.73 12.28 22.65
N LYS A 301 -16.31 11.25 21.89
CA LYS A 301 -15.68 11.39 20.57
C LYS A 301 -16.70 11.13 19.45
N THR A 302 -16.41 11.64 18.25
CA THR A 302 -17.24 11.44 17.06
C THR A 302 -17.29 9.97 16.65
N ALA A 303 -18.47 9.50 16.24
CA ALA A 303 -18.65 8.19 15.64
C ALA A 303 -17.89 8.09 14.30
N LEU A 304 -17.52 6.86 13.92
CA LEU A 304 -16.95 6.57 12.60
C LEU A 304 -18.06 6.47 11.56
N ASP A 305 -17.78 6.99 10.36
CA ASP A 305 -18.66 6.83 9.22
C ASP A 305 -18.72 5.36 8.75
N PRO A 306 -19.89 4.91 8.25
CA PRO A 306 -20.00 3.65 7.54
C PRO A 306 -18.99 3.57 6.40
N TYR A 307 -18.36 2.42 6.27
CA TYR A 307 -17.52 2.08 5.13
C TYR A 307 -18.39 1.75 3.93
N THR A 308 -18.03 2.34 2.79
CA THR A 308 -18.47 1.90 1.46
C THR A 308 -17.24 1.49 0.68
N PHE A 309 -17.41 0.47 -0.17
CA PHE A 309 -16.35 0.07 -1.07
C PHE A 309 -16.07 1.16 -2.11
N ASP A 310 -14.80 1.50 -2.27
CA ASP A 310 -14.26 2.33 -3.34
C ASP A 310 -12.97 1.66 -3.83
N TYR A 311 -12.71 1.71 -5.13
CA TYR A 311 -11.36 1.45 -5.61
C TYR A 311 -10.46 2.61 -5.21
N LEU A 312 -9.20 2.31 -4.88
CA LEU A 312 -8.26 3.29 -4.37
C LEU A 312 -6.93 3.21 -5.11
N VAL A 313 -6.37 4.39 -5.39
CA VAL A 313 -4.92 4.56 -5.49
C VAL A 313 -4.38 4.76 -4.08
N LEU A 314 -3.38 3.96 -3.69
CA LEU A 314 -2.64 4.09 -2.44
C LEU A 314 -1.19 4.42 -2.75
N CYS A 315 -0.54 5.15 -1.85
CA CYS A 315 0.92 5.27 -1.90
C CYS A 315 1.58 4.01 -1.33
N ASN A 316 2.41 3.33 -2.13
CA ASN A 316 3.17 2.13 -1.73
C ASN A 316 4.70 2.34 -1.74
N LYS A 317 5.13 3.58 -1.50
CA LYS A 317 6.53 3.92 -1.22
C LYS A 317 6.57 4.98 -0.13
N ILE A 318 7.32 4.73 0.94
CA ILE A 318 7.40 5.65 2.08
C ILE A 318 7.80 7.03 1.59
N CYS A 319 6.90 8.00 1.79
CA CYS A 319 7.03 9.37 1.31
C CYS A 319 6.89 10.41 2.44
N GLY A 320 7.13 10.03 3.70
CA GLY A 320 7.11 10.94 4.86
C GLY A 320 5.91 10.76 5.79
N ALA A 321 5.65 11.75 6.64
CA ALA A 321 4.82 11.63 7.83
C ALA A 321 3.36 11.22 7.58
N SER A 322 2.74 11.69 6.49
CA SER A 322 1.34 11.36 6.16
C SER A 322 1.23 10.32 5.03
N HIS A 323 2.28 9.54 4.79
CA HIS A 323 2.30 8.47 3.79
C HIS A 323 1.08 7.54 3.88
N TYR A 324 0.69 7.16 5.11
CA TYR A 324 -0.43 6.25 5.38
C TYR A 324 -1.80 6.80 4.96
N ASN A 325 -1.95 8.11 4.78
CA ASN A 325 -3.22 8.77 4.47
C ASN A 325 -3.31 9.25 3.01
N MET A 326 -2.27 8.99 2.21
CA MET A 326 -2.17 9.43 0.82
C MET A 326 -2.93 8.47 -0.11
N GLN A 327 -4.24 8.66 -0.22
CA GLN A 327 -5.13 7.89 -1.07
C GLN A 327 -5.98 8.77 -1.98
N MET A 328 -6.41 8.22 -3.11
CA MET A 328 -7.38 8.83 -4.02
C MET A 328 -8.35 7.77 -4.52
N LYS A 329 -9.62 8.14 -4.69
CA LYS A 329 -10.64 7.24 -5.21
C LYS A 329 -10.49 7.06 -6.72
N ILE A 330 -10.71 5.83 -7.16
CA ILE A 330 -10.93 5.48 -8.56
C ILE A 330 -12.39 5.11 -8.70
N VAL A 331 -13.11 5.79 -9.59
CA VAL A 331 -14.47 5.43 -9.98
C VAL A 331 -14.39 4.77 -11.36
N VAL A 332 -14.76 3.50 -11.43
CA VAL A 332 -14.89 2.82 -12.72
C VAL A 332 -16.33 2.94 -13.17
N ASP A 333 -16.55 3.64 -14.27
CA ASP A 333 -17.85 3.93 -14.84
C ASP A 333 -18.15 3.05 -16.05
N THR A 334 -19.42 2.96 -16.46
CA THR A 334 -19.72 2.55 -17.84
C THR A 334 -19.17 3.61 -18.81
N PRO A 335 -18.89 3.25 -20.09
CA PRO A 335 -18.42 4.22 -21.07
C PRO A 335 -19.32 5.46 -21.18
N ASP A 336 -20.64 5.30 -21.15
CA ASP A 336 -21.59 6.41 -21.23
C ASP A 336 -21.56 7.32 -19.99
N GLN A 337 -21.49 6.72 -18.79
CA GLN A 337 -21.37 7.46 -17.52
C GLN A 337 -20.07 8.26 -17.47
N PHE A 338 -18.96 7.65 -17.90
CA PHE A 338 -17.66 8.31 -17.97
C PHE A 338 -17.71 9.53 -18.91
N GLN A 339 -18.26 9.37 -20.12
CA GLN A 339 -18.37 10.46 -21.08
C GLN A 339 -19.27 11.59 -20.57
N ALA A 340 -20.38 11.27 -19.90
CA ALA A 340 -21.25 12.25 -19.27
C ALA A 340 -20.50 13.03 -18.18
N TRP A 341 -19.77 12.34 -17.30
CA TRP A 341 -18.98 12.95 -16.24
C TRP A 341 -17.86 13.85 -16.79
N LEU A 342 -17.16 13.41 -17.84
CA LEU A 342 -16.03 14.13 -18.43
C LEU A 342 -16.49 15.42 -19.13
N LYS A 343 -17.67 15.41 -19.76
CA LYS A 343 -18.24 16.56 -20.47
C LYS A 343 -18.45 17.79 -19.58
N ASP A 344 -18.70 17.57 -18.28
CA ASP A 344 -18.93 18.63 -17.31
C ASP A 344 -17.62 19.25 -16.77
N LYS A 345 -16.45 18.74 -17.18
CA LYS A 345 -15.15 19.25 -16.71
C LYS A 345 -14.62 20.35 -17.62
N GLY A 346 -14.01 21.36 -17.00
CA GLY A 346 -13.27 22.41 -17.70
C GLY A 346 -11.81 22.01 -17.98
N THR A 347 -11.19 22.67 -18.94
CA THR A 347 -9.76 22.47 -19.23
C THR A 347 -8.89 23.25 -18.24
N ILE A 348 -7.68 22.76 -17.99
CA ILE A 348 -6.73 23.42 -17.08
C ILE A 348 -6.36 24.82 -17.57
N VAL A 349 -6.15 24.98 -18.88
CA VAL A 349 -5.82 26.28 -19.49
C VAL A 349 -6.93 27.29 -19.28
N LYS A 350 -8.20 26.87 -19.43
CA LYS A 350 -9.34 27.75 -19.17
C LYS A 350 -9.38 28.17 -17.69
N ALA A 351 -9.20 27.23 -16.77
CA ALA A 351 -9.22 27.52 -15.33
C ALA A 351 -8.14 28.54 -14.94
N VAL A 352 -6.92 28.40 -15.47
CA VAL A 352 -5.83 29.36 -15.19
C VAL A 352 -6.11 30.74 -15.78
N LYS A 353 -6.63 30.81 -17.01
CA LYS A 353 -7.00 32.10 -17.63
C LYS A 353 -8.08 32.82 -16.83
N GLU A 354 -9.07 32.09 -16.31
CA GLU A 354 -10.13 32.64 -15.46
C GLU A 354 -9.57 33.17 -14.13
N GLU A 355 -8.65 32.44 -13.48
CA GLU A 355 -7.97 32.91 -12.26
C GLU A 355 -7.16 34.19 -12.52
N GLN A 356 -6.39 34.22 -13.61
CA GLN A 356 -5.58 35.39 -13.99
C GLN A 356 -6.46 36.61 -14.29
N ALA A 357 -7.57 36.42 -15.00
CA ALA A 357 -8.54 37.49 -15.28
C ALA A 357 -9.18 38.02 -13.98
N ALA A 358 -9.54 37.13 -13.04
CA ALA A 358 -10.08 37.51 -11.75
C ALA A 358 -9.06 38.33 -10.93
N LYS A 359 -7.80 37.88 -10.85
CA LYS A 359 -6.72 38.62 -10.17
C LYS A 359 -6.46 39.99 -10.81
N ALA A 360 -6.50 40.08 -12.14
CA ALA A 360 -6.34 41.35 -12.85
C ALA A 360 -7.50 42.32 -12.56
N ALA A 361 -8.73 41.81 -12.50
CA ALA A 361 -9.92 42.60 -12.15
C ALA A 361 -9.87 43.11 -10.70
N GLU A 362 -9.45 42.27 -9.75
CA GLU A 362 -9.26 42.65 -8.34
C GLU A 362 -8.20 43.74 -8.19
N ALA A 363 -7.04 43.57 -8.84
CA ALA A 363 -5.97 44.57 -8.84
C ALA A 363 -6.40 45.91 -9.46
N ALA A 364 -7.25 45.87 -10.50
CA ALA A 364 -7.82 47.08 -11.11
C ALA A 364 -8.87 47.76 -10.22
N GLY A 365 -9.66 46.99 -9.46
CA GLY A 365 -10.61 47.50 -8.46
C GLY A 365 -9.91 48.18 -7.30
N ALA A 366 -8.87 47.55 -6.73
CA ALA A 366 -8.09 48.09 -5.63
C ALA A 366 -7.38 49.42 -5.98
N LYS A 367 -6.91 49.57 -7.23
CA LYS A 367 -6.33 50.84 -7.71
C LYS A 367 -7.34 51.99 -7.76
N LYS A 368 -8.61 51.71 -8.09
CA LYS A 368 -9.66 52.74 -8.12
C LYS A 368 -10.07 53.26 -6.74
N GLU A 369 -9.89 52.47 -5.69
CA GLU A 369 -10.23 52.84 -4.32
C GLU A 369 -9.15 53.74 -3.67
N VAL A 370 -7.89 53.59 -4.07
CA VAL A 370 -6.77 54.41 -3.59
C VAL A 370 -6.73 55.79 -4.25
N ASP A 371 -7.22 55.92 -5.49
CA ASP A 371 -7.29 57.19 -6.22
C ASP A 371 -8.54 58.04 -5.89
N ALA A 372 -9.40 57.59 -4.97
CA ALA A 372 -10.50 58.40 -4.44
C ALA A 372 -9.96 59.50 -3.50
N PRO A 373 -10.29 60.79 -3.69
CA PRO A 373 -9.75 61.86 -2.86
C PRO A 373 -10.26 61.72 -1.43
N LYS A 374 -9.36 61.51 -0.46
CA LYS A 374 -9.66 61.64 0.97
C LYS A 374 -10.17 63.05 1.24
N LYS A 375 -11.41 63.17 1.70
CA LYS A 375 -11.92 64.41 2.29
C LYS A 375 -11.01 64.78 3.46
N ALA A 376 -10.60 66.05 3.51
CA ALA A 376 -9.82 66.60 4.60
C ALA A 376 -10.68 66.67 5.87
N ASP A 377 -10.38 65.83 6.85
CA ASP A 377 -10.95 65.93 8.18
C ASP A 377 -10.32 67.13 8.91
N THR A 378 -11.17 68.07 9.29
CA THR A 378 -10.81 69.25 10.08
C THR A 378 -10.64 68.83 11.53
N VAL A 379 -9.40 68.84 12.03
CA VAL A 379 -9.10 68.56 13.43
C VAL A 379 -9.39 69.82 14.25
N MET A 380 -10.43 69.79 15.10
CA MET A 380 -10.62 70.78 16.16
C MET A 380 -9.69 70.45 17.33
N VAL A 381 -8.80 71.38 17.66
CA VAL A 381 -7.95 71.34 18.84
C VAL A 381 -8.77 71.83 20.04
N ALA A 382 -8.97 70.98 21.05
CA ALA A 382 -9.53 71.39 22.33
C ALA A 382 -8.39 71.78 23.28
N GLU A 383 -8.44 73.05 23.71
CA GLU A 383 -7.55 73.68 24.67
C GLU A 383 -7.87 73.19 26.09
N VAL A 384 -6.86 72.70 26.82
CA VAL A 384 -6.99 72.28 28.22
C VAL A 384 -6.54 73.43 29.11
N ALA A 385 -7.47 74.01 29.87
CA ALA A 385 -7.18 75.01 30.88
C ALA A 385 -6.72 74.35 32.20
N ASP A 386 -5.57 74.81 32.68
CA ASP A 386 -4.97 74.52 33.96
C ASP A 386 -5.65 75.33 35.09
N SER A 387 -5.95 74.69 36.22
CA SER A 387 -5.95 75.36 37.53
C SER A 387 -5.74 74.34 38.67
N THR A 388 -4.46 74.14 39.00
CA THR A 388 -3.88 74.24 40.35
C THR A 388 -4.79 74.15 41.60
N ALA A 389 -4.28 73.37 42.58
CA ALA A 389 -3.99 73.79 43.97
C ALA A 389 -4.74 73.19 45.20
N VAL A 390 -4.05 72.20 45.81
CA VAL A 390 -3.53 72.13 47.20
C VAL A 390 -4.43 71.64 48.38
N LYS A 391 -3.77 70.79 49.19
CA LYS A 391 -3.83 70.53 50.66
C LYS A 391 -4.29 69.08 50.95
N LYS A 392 -3.55 68.23 51.66
CA LYS A 392 -2.47 68.41 52.64
C LYS A 392 -1.64 67.13 52.72
#